data_AF-A0A2D6X1X2-F1
#
_entry.id   AF-A0A2D6X1X2-F1
#
_cell.length_a   1.000
_cell.length_b   1.000
_cell.length_c   1.000
_cell.angle_alpha   90.00
_cell.angle_beta   90.00
_cell.angle_gamma   90.00
#
_symmetry.space_group_name_H-M   'P 1'
#
loop_
_entity.id
_entity.type
_entity.pdbx_description
1 polymer ?
#
loop_
_entity_poly.entity_id
_entity_poly.type
_entity_poly.pdbx_seq_one_letter_code
_entity_poly.pdbx_strand_id
1 'polypeptide(L)'
;MEPEAAVALTEISGKFDQMMQSLETVKEKQEDMAGDILQIKEAVYNPDEGLYARLRALESWKATSTRLIWIIITAITALFVASISKVLNLF
;
A
#
# COMPACT_ATOMS: atom_id res chain seq x y z
N MET A 1 7.86 -35.17 -52.68
CA MET A 1 7.96 -33.86 -52.00
C MET A 1 6.64 -33.46 -51.31
N GLU A 2 5.47 -33.92 -51.75
CA GLU A 2 4.17 -33.63 -51.11
C GLU A 2 3.96 -34.14 -49.65
N PRO A 3 4.43 -35.33 -49.22
CA PRO A 3 4.04 -35.86 -47.90
C PRO A 3 4.75 -35.21 -46.71
N GLU A 4 5.95 -34.67 -46.90
CA GLU A 4 6.72 -34.00 -45.84
C GLU A 4 6.06 -32.66 -45.43
N ALA A 5 5.60 -31.89 -46.42
CA ALA A 5 4.90 -30.64 -46.18
C ALA A 5 3.58 -30.86 -45.43
N ALA A 6 2.82 -31.91 -45.77
CA ALA A 6 1.58 -32.26 -45.09
C ALA A 6 1.80 -32.67 -43.62
N VAL A 7 2.86 -33.43 -43.35
CA VAL A 7 3.25 -33.83 -41.98
C VAL A 7 3.66 -32.60 -41.16
N ALA A 8 4.49 -31.71 -41.72
CA ALA A 8 4.91 -30.49 -41.04
C ALA A 8 3.71 -29.55 -40.74
N LEU A 9 2.77 -29.42 -41.68
CA LEU A 9 1.56 -28.62 -41.49
C LEU A 9 0.67 -29.18 -40.37
N THR A 10 0.59 -30.50 -40.28
CA THR A 10 -0.18 -31.20 -39.24
C THR A 10 0.46 -30.99 -37.86
N GLU A 11 1.79 -31.10 -37.75
CA GLU A 11 2.51 -30.85 -36.51
C GLU A 11 2.37 -29.40 -36.04
N ILE A 12 2.47 -28.44 -36.96
CA ILE A 12 2.27 -27.01 -36.67
C ILE A 12 0.84 -26.76 -36.19
N SER A 13 -0.16 -27.36 -36.83
CA SER A 13 -1.56 -27.22 -36.43
C SER A 13 -1.79 -27.76 -35.01
N GLY A 14 -1.19 -28.91 -34.68
CA GLY A 14 -1.27 -29.48 -33.33
C GLY A 14 -0.62 -28.58 -32.27
N LYS A 15 0.55 -27.99 -32.57
CA LYS A 15 1.21 -27.02 -31.67
C LYS A 15 0.39 -25.73 -31.53
N PHE A 16 -0.27 -25.28 -32.60
CA PHE A 16 -1.13 -24.11 -32.58
C PHE A 16 -2.36 -24.33 -31.68
N ASP A 17 -3.00 -25.50 -31.78
CA ASP A 17 -4.13 -25.86 -30.91
C ASP A 17 -3.71 -25.90 -29.43
N GLN A 18 -2.54 -26.46 -29.13
CA GLN A 18 -1.99 -26.46 -27.77
C GLN A 18 -1.70 -25.04 -27.27
N MET A 19 -1.20 -24.16 -28.13
CA MET A 19 -0.98 -22.75 -27.81
C MET A 19 -2.30 -22.04 -27.52
N MET A 20 -3.35 -22.29 -28.30
CA MET A 20 -4.68 -21.73 -28.08
C MET A 20 -5.27 -22.16 -26.74
N GLN A 21 -5.12 -23.44 -26.35
CA GLN A 21 -5.54 -23.91 -25.01
C GLN A 21 -4.76 -23.24 -23.88
N SER A 22 -3.45 -23.05 -24.07
CA SER A 22 -2.60 -22.36 -23.10
C SER A 22 -2.99 -20.89 -22.96
N LEU A 23 -3.36 -20.23 -24.06
CA LEU A 23 -3.86 -18.85 -24.06
C LEU A 23 -5.19 -18.70 -23.33
N GLU A 24 -6.13 -19.64 -23.51
CA GLU A 24 -7.39 -19.62 -22.75
C GLU A 24 -7.12 -19.74 -21.25
N THR A 25 -6.20 -20.63 -20.85
CA THR A 25 -5.78 -20.79 -19.44
C THR A 25 -5.18 -19.50 -18.88
N VAL A 26 -4.34 -18.81 -19.66
CA VAL A 26 -3.73 -17.53 -19.24
C VAL A 26 -4.80 -16.45 -19.10
N LYS A 27 -5.75 -16.39 -20.02
CA LYS A 27 -6.87 -15.43 -19.96
C LYS A 27 -7.70 -15.63 -18.69
N GLU A 28 -8.09 -16.87 -18.38
CA GLU A 28 -8.80 -17.21 -17.14
C GLU A 28 -8.00 -16.75 -15.91
N LYS A 29 -6.69 -17.01 -15.87
CA LYS A 29 -5.83 -16.57 -14.76
C LYS A 29 -5.67 -15.05 -14.67
N GLN A 30 -5.74 -14.33 -15.78
CA GLN A 30 -5.72 -12.86 -15.77
C GLN A 30 -7.04 -12.28 -15.26
N GLU A 31 -8.18 -12.93 -15.55
CA GLU A 31 -9.47 -12.56 -14.97
C GLU A 31 -9.46 -12.75 -13.45
N ASP A 32 -8.96 -13.89 -12.96
CA ASP A 32 -8.74 -14.15 -11.52
C ASP A 32 -7.86 -13.04 -10.90
N MET A 33 -6.71 -12.76 -11.51
CA MET A 33 -5.75 -11.77 -11.04
C MET A 33 -6.33 -10.35 -11.02
N ALA A 34 -7.14 -9.98 -12.02
CA ALA A 34 -7.81 -8.69 -12.05
C ALA A 34 -8.76 -8.54 -10.85
N GLY A 35 -9.49 -9.60 -10.50
CA GLY A 35 -10.32 -9.66 -9.31
C GLY A 35 -9.52 -9.48 -8.02
N ASP A 36 -8.41 -10.18 -7.87
CA ASP A 36 -7.53 -10.06 -6.71
C ASP A 36 -6.94 -8.66 -6.57
N ILE A 37 -6.52 -8.03 -7.67
CA ILE A 37 -6.01 -6.66 -7.67
C ILE A 37 -7.09 -5.66 -7.22
N LEU A 38 -8.35 -5.86 -7.60
CA LEU A 38 -9.45 -5.01 -7.14
C LEU A 38 -9.65 -5.13 -5.63
N GLN A 39 -9.61 -6.35 -5.08
CA GLN A 39 -9.70 -6.58 -3.63
C GLN A 39 -8.53 -5.94 -2.88
N ILE A 40 -7.31 -6.04 -3.40
CA ILE A 40 -6.12 -5.37 -2.83
C ILE A 40 -6.31 -3.84 -2.84
N LYS A 41 -6.78 -3.28 -3.96
CA LYS A 41 -7.02 -1.84 -4.06
C LYS A 41 -8.04 -1.38 -3.03
N GLU A 42 -9.10 -2.15 -2.82
CA GLU A 42 -10.09 -1.82 -1.78
C GLU A 42 -9.45 -1.84 -0.38
N ALA A 43 -8.75 -2.91 -0.02
CA ALA A 43 -8.10 -3.01 1.29
C ALA A 43 -7.03 -1.93 1.54
N VAL A 44 -6.37 -1.44 0.49
CA VAL A 44 -5.31 -0.44 0.59
C VAL A 44 -5.84 0.99 0.52
N TYR A 45 -6.74 1.27 -0.43
CA TYR A 45 -7.17 2.62 -0.81
C TYR A 45 -8.58 2.98 -0.36
N ASN A 46 -9.35 2.08 0.26
CA ASN A 46 -10.64 2.45 0.84
C ASN A 46 -10.45 3.69 1.74
N PRO A 47 -11.22 4.77 1.50
CA PRO A 47 -10.97 6.07 2.09
C PRO A 47 -11.17 6.12 3.60
N ASP A 48 -11.98 5.21 4.15
CA ASP A 48 -12.34 5.19 5.57
C ASP A 48 -11.62 4.06 6.31
N GLU A 49 -11.58 2.86 5.73
CA GLU A 49 -11.08 1.66 6.39
C GLU A 49 -9.75 1.15 5.83
N GLY A 50 -9.32 1.66 4.67
CA GLY A 50 -8.13 1.21 3.97
C GLY A 50 -6.84 1.53 4.71
N LEU A 51 -5.77 0.84 4.35
CA LEU A 51 -4.45 1.01 4.98
C LEU A 51 -3.99 2.48 4.97
N TYR A 52 -4.18 3.20 3.86
CA TYR A 52 -3.79 4.61 3.76
C TYR A 52 -4.60 5.53 4.68
N ALA A 53 -5.90 5.24 4.88
CA ALA A 53 -6.74 6.00 5.80
C ALA A 53 -6.24 5.88 7.24
N ARG A 54 -5.94 4.65 7.66
CA ARG A 54 -5.38 4.35 8.98
C ARG A 54 -4.00 4.98 9.18
N LEU A 55 -3.14 4.90 8.16
CA LEU A 55 -1.82 5.52 8.20
C LEU A 55 -1.92 7.05 8.38
N ARG A 56 -2.77 7.71 7.60
CA ARG A 56 -3.03 9.15 7.73
C ARG A 56 -3.54 9.52 9.11
N ALA A 57 -4.44 8.73 9.69
CA ALA A 57 -4.96 8.95 11.03
C ALA A 57 -3.85 8.86 12.09
N LEU A 58 -2.97 7.85 11.99
CA LEU A 58 -1.81 7.69 12.88
C LEU A 58 -0.81 8.84 12.74
N GLU A 59 -0.52 9.29 11.52
CA GLU A 59 0.36 10.44 11.27
C GLU A 59 -0.22 11.73 11.85
N SER A 60 -1.53 11.97 11.65
CA SER A 60 -2.25 13.10 12.23
C SER A 60 -2.21 13.08 13.76
N TRP A 61 -2.47 11.92 14.36
CA TRP A 61 -2.42 11.74 15.81
C TRP A 61 -1.02 11.97 16.36
N LYS A 62 0.01 11.43 15.69
CA LYS A 62 1.41 11.66 16.04
C LYS A 62 1.75 13.14 15.99
N ALA A 63 1.43 13.83 14.89
CA ALA A 63 1.72 15.26 14.73
C ALA A 63 1.03 16.11 15.81
N THR A 64 -0.24 15.83 16.10
CA THR A 64 -1.02 16.51 17.14
C THR A 64 -0.42 16.25 18.53
N SER A 65 -0.12 14.99 18.85
CA SER A 65 0.46 14.60 20.14
C SER A 65 1.83 15.24 20.35
N THR A 66 2.70 15.23 19.34
CA THR A 66 4.01 15.89 19.41
C THR A 66 3.87 17.39 19.68
N ARG A 67 2.93 18.07 19.00
CA ARG A 67 2.69 19.50 19.23
C ARG A 67 2.22 19.75 20.67
N LEU A 68 1.29 18.94 21.20
CA LEU A 68 0.80 19.08 22.57
C LEU A 68 1.89 18.83 23.61
N ILE A 69 2.73 17.81 23.42
CA ILE A 69 3.86 17.52 24.29
C ILE A 69 4.80 18.72 24.38
N TRP A 70 5.13 19.36 23.25
CA TRP A 70 5.99 20.56 23.25
C TRP A 70 5.36 21.75 23.96
N ILE A 71 4.05 21.96 23.82
CA ILE A 71 3.33 23.02 24.55
C ILE A 71 3.43 22.77 26.06
N ILE A 72 3.24 21.53 26.51
CA ILE A 72 3.32 21.18 27.92
C ILE A 72 4.75 21.35 28.46
N ILE A 73 5.75 20.84 27.74
CA ILE A 73 7.17 20.96 28.13
C ILE A 73 7.56 22.44 28.26
N THR A 74 7.24 23.25 27.25
CA THR A 74 7.58 24.67 27.26
C THR A 74 6.88 25.43 28.38
N ALA A 75 5.62 25.11 28.68
CA ALA A 75 4.90 25.69 29.82
C ALA A 75 5.55 25.33 31.16
N ILE A 76 5.93 24.06 31.35
CA ILE A 76 6.63 23.60 32.56
C ILE A 76 7.97 24.32 32.71
N THR A 77 8.77 24.39 31.64
CA THR A 77 10.07 25.08 31.66
C THR A 77 9.90 26.57 31.98
N ALA A 78 8.90 27.25 31.41
CA ALA A 78 8.64 28.66 31.69
C ALA A 78 8.27 28.90 33.17
N LEU A 79 7.39 28.08 33.72
CA LEU A 79 7.01 28.14 35.14
C LEU A 79 8.19 27.84 36.07
N PHE A 80 9.04 26.89 35.69
CA PHE A 80 10.24 26.55 36.44
C PHE A 80 11.21 27.73 36.50
N VAL A 81 11.49 28.37 35.36
CA VAL A 81 12.34 29.57 35.29
C VAL A 81 11.75 30.73 36.11
N ALA A 82 10.45 30.97 36.00
CA ALA A 82 9.78 32.03 36.77
C ALA A 82 9.85 31.77 38.28
N SER A 83 9.71 30.50 38.70
CA SER A 83 9.81 30.10 40.11
C SER A 83 11.22 30.34 40.67
N ILE A 84 12.27 29.97 39.92
CA ILE A 84 13.67 30.23 40.31
C ILE A 84 13.96 31.73 40.40
N SER A 85 13.53 32.51 39.40
CA SER A 85 13.74 33.96 39.41
C SER A 85 13.08 34.63 40.61
N LYS A 86 11.86 34.20 40.97
CA LYS A 86 11.17 34.72 42.14
C LYS A 86 11.89 34.41 43.44
N VAL A 87 12.46 33.20 43.57
CA VAL A 87 13.25 32.81 44.76
C VAL A 87 14.55 33.60 44.85
N LEU A 88 15.28 33.77 43.75
CA LEU A 88 16.53 34.55 43.72
C LEU A 88 16.33 36.02 44.08
N ASN A 89 15.22 36.64 43.64
CA ASN A 89 14.88 38.02 44.00
C ASN A 89 14.40 38.18 45.46
N LEU A 90 14.18 37.07 46.18
CA LEU A 90 13.71 37.09 47.57
C LEU A 90 14.87 37.03 48.60
N PHE A 91 16.07 36.68 48.16
CA PHE A 91 17.32 36.68 48.93
C PHE A 91 18.12 37.96 48.66
#